data_AF-A0AAW0GGX0-F1
#
_entry.id   AF-A0AAW0GGX0-F1
#
_cell.length_a   1.000
_cell.length_b   1.000
_cell.length_c   1.000
_cell.angle_alpha   90.00
_cell.angle_beta   90.00
_cell.angle_gamma   90.00
#
_symmetry.space_group_name_H-M   'P 1'
#
loop_
_entity.id
_entity.type
_entity.pdbx_description
1 polymer ?
#
loop_
_entity_poly.entity_id
_entity_poly.type
_entity_poly.pdbx_seq_one_letter_code
_entity_poly.pdbx_strand_id
1 'polypeptide(L)'
;MSNMFNGSTLAPGKYIISSPMAGNAPVGRLGNIVVVLPNGEQPPIWTVEKPDYVIASNSGLGTNGWIAAEEAPVTIRVLIVGPRIPPYYPPNEYFTFIPVEA
;
A
#
# COMPACT_ATOMS: atom_id res chain seq x y z
N MET A 1 -10.47 -6.99 11.42
CA MET A 1 -9.23 -6.30 11.80
C MET A 1 -9.50 -4.80 11.78
N SER A 2 -9.51 -4.15 12.94
CA SER A 2 -9.52 -2.68 13.04
C SER A 2 -8.07 -2.23 13.21
N ASN A 3 -7.53 -1.50 12.23
CA ASN A 3 -6.22 -0.87 12.36
C ASN A 3 -6.44 0.46 13.07
N MET A 4 -5.90 0.61 14.29
CA MET A 4 -5.99 1.85 15.05
C MET A 4 -4.77 2.73 14.77
N PHE A 5 -5.00 4.02 14.54
CA PHE A 5 -3.96 5.05 14.43
C PHE A 5 -4.32 6.21 15.35
N ASN A 6 -3.40 6.60 16.25
CA ASN A 6 -3.63 7.65 17.27
C ASN A 6 -4.94 7.48 18.07
N GLY A 7 -5.29 6.25 18.47
CA GLY A 7 -6.52 5.96 19.24
C GLY A 7 -7.82 6.03 18.45
N SER A 8 -7.76 6.25 17.13
CA SER A 8 -8.92 6.26 16.23
C SER A 8 -8.89 5.06 15.28
N THR A 9 -10.05 4.50 14.96
CA THR A 9 -10.16 3.44 13.95
C THR A 9 -9.98 4.04 12.57
N LEU A 10 -9.10 3.46 11.75
CA LEU A 10 -8.94 3.89 10.36
C LEU A 10 -10.24 3.69 9.57
N ALA A 11 -10.53 4.60 8.65
CA ALA A 11 -11.67 4.47 7.75
C ALA A 11 -11.58 3.18 6.90
N PRO A 12 -12.71 2.63 6.43
CA PRO A 12 -12.69 1.47 5.53
C PRO A 12 -11.77 1.69 4.33
N GLY A 13 -10.97 0.67 3.98
CA GLY A 13 -9.99 0.78 2.90
C GLY A 13 -8.69 1.50 3.28
N LYS A 14 -8.56 1.99 4.51
CA LYS A 14 -7.34 2.65 5.01
C LYS A 14 -6.58 1.74 5.97
N TYR A 15 -5.28 1.57 5.74
CA TYR A 15 -4.43 0.62 6.46
C TYR A 15 -3.06 1.22 6.77
N ILE A 16 -2.49 0.83 7.91
CA ILE A 16 -1.04 0.84 8.10
C ILE A 16 -0.55 -0.53 7.65
N ILE A 17 0.45 -0.54 6.78
CA ILE A 17 1.11 -1.76 6.31
C ILE A 17 2.42 -1.88 7.08
N SER A 18 2.68 -3.04 7.69
CA SER A 18 3.89 -3.32 8.45
C SER A 18 4.64 -4.52 7.89
N SER A 19 5.95 -4.56 8.13
CA SER A 19 6.80 -5.68 7.74
C SER A 19 7.09 -6.59 8.94
N PRO A 20 6.64 -7.86 8.96
CA PRO A 20 6.94 -8.77 10.06
C PRO A 20 8.43 -9.12 10.14
N MET A 21 9.14 -9.10 9.01
CA MET A 21 10.59 -9.33 8.95
C MET A 21 11.40 -8.23 9.66
N ALA A 22 10.79 -7.08 9.91
CA ALA A 22 11.40 -5.95 10.62
C ALA A 22 10.71 -5.70 11.97
N GLY A 23 10.28 -6.76 12.65
CA GLY A 23 9.64 -6.64 13.97
C GLY A 23 8.31 -5.87 13.93
N ASN A 24 7.55 -5.99 12.84
CA ASN A 24 6.32 -5.25 12.56
C ASN A 24 6.50 -3.73 12.41
N ALA A 25 7.70 -3.26 12.06
CA ALA A 25 7.93 -1.86 11.72
C ALA A 25 7.06 -1.42 10.52
N PRO A 26 6.56 -0.18 10.52
CA PRO A 26 5.66 0.29 9.46
C PRO A 26 6.41 0.51 8.14
N VAL A 27 5.68 0.34 7.05
CA VAL A 27 6.15 0.59 5.69
C VAL A 27 5.77 2.01 5.28
N GLY A 28 6.74 2.77 4.79
CA GLY A 28 6.61 4.13 4.33
C GLY A 28 7.32 4.38 3.00
N ARG A 29 7.81 5.61 2.82
CA ARG A 29 8.50 6.02 1.59
C ARG A 29 9.80 6.77 1.87
N LEU A 30 10.81 6.50 1.07
CA LEU A 30 12.01 7.32 0.94
C LEU A 30 12.11 7.79 -0.51
N GLY A 31 11.77 9.06 -0.76
CA GLY A 31 11.52 9.54 -2.11
C GLY A 31 10.39 8.73 -2.78
N ASN A 32 10.71 8.06 -3.89
CA ASN A 32 9.78 7.23 -4.66
C ASN A 32 9.95 5.73 -4.38
N ILE A 33 10.67 5.33 -3.33
CA ILE A 33 10.89 3.91 -3.00
C ILE A 33 10.10 3.58 -1.72
N VAL A 34 9.43 2.44 -1.73
CA VAL A 34 8.79 1.87 -0.55
C VAL A 34 9.86 1.29 0.37
N VAL A 35 9.88 1.72 1.62
CA VAL A 35 10.90 1.31 2.61
C VAL A 35 10.25 0.97 3.94
N VAL A 36 10.92 0.15 4.74
CA VAL A 36 10.58 0.00 6.16
C VAL A 36 11.10 1.21 6.91
N LEU A 37 10.23 1.87 7.68
CA LEU A 37 10.61 3.02 8.49
C LEU A 37 11.24 2.56 9.82
N PRO A 38 12.18 3.33 10.37
CA PRO A 38 12.70 3.08 11.71
C PRO A 38 11.58 3.22 12.76
N ASN A 39 11.70 2.46 13.85
CA ASN A 39 10.73 2.48 14.94
C ASN A 39 10.61 3.89 15.53
N GLY A 40 9.37 4.37 15.67
CA GLY A 40 9.06 5.69 16.23
C GLY A 40 8.73 6.77 15.19
N GLU A 41 8.94 6.51 13.90
CA GLU A 41 8.38 7.36 12.85
C GLU A 41 6.86 7.19 12.74
N GLN A 42 6.18 8.29 12.40
CA GLN A 42 4.74 8.26 12.20
C GLN A 42 4.41 7.44 10.94
N PRO A 43 3.68 6.32 11.06
CA PRO A 43 3.35 5.49 9.91
C PRO A 43 2.40 6.22 8.95
N PRO A 44 2.63 6.13 7.63
CA PRO A 44 1.66 6.62 6.67
C PRO A 44 0.43 5.71 6.62
N ILE A 45 -0.68 6.29 6.21
CA ILE A 45 -1.93 5.58 5.96
C ILE A 45 -2.03 5.30 4.47
N TRP A 46 -2.14 4.02 4.12
CA TRP A 46 -2.31 3.53 2.76
C TRP A 46 -3.77 3.30 2.44
N THR A 47 -4.18 3.59 1.22
CA THR A 47 -5.47 3.18 0.66
C THR A 47 -5.27 1.84 -0.03
N VAL A 48 -6.10 0.86 0.30
CA VAL A 48 -6.08 -0.48 -0.30
C VAL A 48 -7.44 -0.71 -0.95
N GLU A 49 -7.47 -0.70 -2.28
CA GLU A 49 -8.68 -0.86 -3.08
C GLU A 49 -8.92 -2.34 -3.43
N LYS A 50 -10.17 -2.82 -3.37
CA LYS A 50 -10.56 -4.22 -3.69
C LYS A 50 -11.24 -4.28 -5.08
N PRO A 51 -11.26 -5.44 -5.78
CA PRO A 51 -10.88 -6.79 -5.33
C PRO A 51 -9.41 -7.16 -5.55
N ASP A 52 -8.76 -6.55 -6.53
CA ASP A 52 -7.35 -6.80 -6.88
C ASP A 52 -6.53 -5.68 -6.25
N TYR A 53 -5.79 -5.98 -5.17
CA TYR A 53 -5.34 -4.94 -4.23
C TYR A 53 -4.37 -3.94 -4.86
N VAL A 54 -4.85 -2.72 -5.10
CA VAL A 54 -4.01 -1.57 -5.46
C VAL A 54 -3.72 -0.78 -4.19
N ILE A 55 -2.44 -0.50 -3.94
CA ILE A 55 -1.97 0.22 -2.75
C ILE A 55 -1.63 1.65 -3.15
N ALA A 56 -2.43 2.61 -2.70
CA ALA A 56 -2.28 4.02 -3.04
C ALA A 56 -1.98 4.89 -1.81
N SER A 57 -1.11 5.88 -1.98
CA SER A 57 -0.78 6.87 -0.94
C SER A 57 -1.94 7.80 -0.59
N ASN A 58 -2.92 7.93 -1.50
CA ASN A 58 -4.18 8.63 -1.30
C ASN A 58 -5.29 7.94 -2.10
N SER A 59 -6.56 8.21 -1.82
CA SER A 59 -7.69 7.60 -2.56
C SER A 59 -7.94 8.28 -3.92
N GLY A 60 -8.19 7.50 -4.96
CA GLY A 60 -8.65 7.99 -6.28
C GLY A 60 -7.78 7.58 -7.48
N LEU A 61 -8.35 7.69 -8.69
CA LEU A 61 -7.65 7.42 -9.95
C LEU A 61 -6.51 8.43 -10.19
N GLY A 62 -5.38 7.98 -10.75
CA GLY A 62 -4.22 8.83 -11.01
C GLY A 62 -3.47 9.27 -9.74
N THR A 63 -3.71 8.59 -8.62
CA THR A 63 -2.93 8.79 -7.40
C THR A 63 -1.61 8.02 -7.45
N ASN A 64 -0.68 8.44 -6.60
CA ASN A 64 0.59 7.72 -6.44
C ASN A 64 0.36 6.41 -5.68
N GLY A 65 0.73 5.29 -6.29
CA GLY A 65 0.58 3.95 -5.71
C GLY A 65 1.81 3.08 -5.92
N TRP A 66 1.77 1.90 -5.32
CA TRP A 66 2.87 0.95 -5.34
C TRP A 66 2.96 0.29 -6.70
N ILE A 67 4.19 0.18 -7.21
CA ILE A 67 4.52 -0.47 -8.47
C ILE A 67 5.67 -1.43 -8.22
N ALA A 68 5.43 -2.71 -8.45
CA ALA A 68 6.44 -3.74 -8.42
C ALA A 68 7.29 -3.71 -9.70
N ALA A 69 8.54 -4.12 -9.57
CA ALA A 69 9.46 -4.34 -10.67
C ALA A 69 10.26 -5.61 -10.39
N GLU A 70 10.66 -6.31 -11.44
CA GLU A 70 11.46 -7.52 -11.32
C GLU A 70 12.83 -7.19 -10.73
N GLU A 71 13.20 -7.92 -9.67
CA GLU A 71 14.49 -7.77 -8.96
C GLU A 71 14.81 -6.34 -8.46
N ALA A 72 13.78 -5.51 -8.24
CA ALA A 72 13.94 -4.14 -7.78
C ALA A 72 12.99 -3.80 -6.62
N PRO A 73 13.33 -2.77 -5.81
CA PRO A 73 12.42 -2.30 -4.77
C PRO A 73 11.07 -1.85 -5.33
N VAL A 74 10.00 -2.04 -4.57
CA VAL A 74 8.69 -1.47 -4.90
C VAL A 74 8.83 0.06 -4.92
N THR A 75 8.32 0.68 -5.99
CA THR A 75 8.36 2.14 -6.15
C THR A 75 6.98 2.75 -6.03
N ILE A 76 6.92 4.07 -5.83
CA ILE A 76 5.71 4.86 -5.77
C ILE A 76 5.66 5.76 -6.99
N ARG A 77 4.66 5.58 -7.86
CA ARG A 77 4.42 6.41 -9.04
C ARG A 77 2.92 6.58 -9.28
N VAL A 78 2.56 7.47 -10.19
CA VAL A 78 1.17 7.61 -10.66
C VAL A 78 0.71 6.28 -11.25
N LEU A 79 -0.39 5.75 -10.72
CA LEU A 79 -0.99 4.50 -11.18
C LEU A 79 -1.54 4.65 -12.60
N ILE A 80 -1.30 3.65 -13.44
CA ILE A 80 -1.81 3.62 -14.81
C ILE A 80 -3.19 2.97 -14.79
N VAL A 81 -4.18 3.68 -15.33
CA VAL A 81 -5.57 3.21 -15.36
C VAL A 81 -6.02 3.06 -16.81
N GLY A 82 -6.30 1.82 -17.21
CA GLY A 82 -6.83 1.50 -18.53
C GLY A 82 -8.30 1.92 -18.69
N PRO A 83 -8.73 2.36 -19.89
CA PRO A 83 -10.08 2.86 -20.15
C PRO A 83 -11.08 1.69 -20.31
N ARG A 84 -11.44 1.04 -19.20
CA ARG A 84 -12.44 -0.03 -19.13
C ARG A 84 -13.32 0.15 -17.89
N ILE A 85 -14.52 -0.45 -17.88
CA ILE A 85 -15.37 -0.60 -16.69
C ILE A 85 -15.52 -2.10 -16.37
N PRO A 86 -15.03 -2.59 -15.20
CA PRO A 86 -14.21 -1.86 -14.23
C PRO A 86 -12.84 -1.49 -14.83
N PRO A 87 -12.14 -0.48 -14.26
CA PRO A 87 -10.80 -0.10 -14.71
C PRO A 87 -9.81 -1.26 -14.58
N TYR A 88 -8.85 -1.30 -15.48
CA TYR A 88 -7.75 -2.27 -15.45
C TYR A 88 -6.44 -1.56 -15.12
N TYR A 89 -5.65 -2.14 -14.21
CA TYR A 89 -4.29 -1.69 -13.91
C TYR A 89 -3.27 -2.65 -14.53
N PRO A 90 -2.05 -2.20 -14.86
CA PRO A 90 -0.98 -3.11 -15.24
C PRO A 90 -0.71 -4.19 -14.18
N PRO A 91 -0.28 -5.40 -14.58
CA PRO A 91 -0.08 -6.51 -13.64
C PRO A 91 0.85 -6.19 -12.46
N ASN A 92 1.83 -5.33 -12.67
CA ASN A 92 2.81 -4.93 -11.66
C ASN A 92 2.31 -3.84 -10.70
N GLU A 93 1.07 -3.37 -10.85
CA GLU A 93 0.39 -2.46 -9.92
C GLU A 93 -0.62 -3.21 -9.03
N TYR A 94 -0.83 -4.51 -9.28
CA TYR A 94 -1.66 -5.38 -8.46
C TYR A 94 -0.83 -6.14 -7.41
N PHE A 95 -1.34 -6.17 -6.18
CA PHE A 95 -0.79 -6.94 -5.07
C PHE A 95 -1.83 -7.95 -4.58
N THR A 96 -1.34 -9.09 -4.09
CA THR A 96 -2.20 -10.12 -3.48
C THR A 96 -1.86 -10.24 -2.00
N PHE A 97 -2.83 -9.95 -1.14
CA PHE A 97 -2.72 -10.24 0.29
C PHE A 97 -3.28 -11.62 0.57
N ILE A 98 -2.41 -12.55 0.99
CA ILE A 98 -2.78 -13.89 1.41
C ILE A 98 -2.85 -13.88 2.94
N PRO A 99 -4.03 -14.13 3.54
CA PRO A 99 -4.13 -14.28 4.99
C PRO A 99 -3.26 -15.46 5.45
N VAL A 100 -2.43 -15.22 6.46
CA VAL A 100 -1.72 -16.28 7.18
C VAL A 100 -2.45 -16.56 8.48
N GLU A 101 -2.55 -17.83 8.87
CA GLU A 101 -3.06 -18.19 10.20
C GLU A 101 -2.12 -17.62 11.27
N ALA A 102 -2.71 -17.11 12.36
CA ALA A 102 -2.01 -16.45 13.46
C ALA A 102 -1.65 -17.45 14.57
#